data_AF-A0A9W2YZS9-F1
#
_entry.id   AF-A0A9W2YZS9-F1
#
_cell.length_a   1.000
_cell.length_b   1.000
_cell.length_c   1.000
_cell.angle_alpha   90.00
_cell.angle_beta   90.00
_cell.angle_gamma   90.00
#
_symmetry.space_group_name_H-M   'P 1'
#
loop_
_entity.id
_entity.type
_entity.pdbx_description
1 polymer ?
#
loop_
_entity_poly.entity_id
_entity_poly.type
_entity_poly.pdbx_seq_one_letter_code
_entity_poly.pdbx_strand_id
1 'polypeptide(L)'
;MGRSRSRSRSSSRQRHRSKRKKNRSKSRSASKDRSSKSKQSRSSRMRSRSRDRKRPTRKRSFSSSSSDSDDDLILRAKKREEEEKKAEMEKQRLLRQKELEEKLIEEEVARRVEALVKQRVEEELEKRKDEIEAEVLRRVEEAKKIMEKQMLEELEKQRESELEAQRLKEEEERKKREELERIMIENNKKIEEAQRKLAEEQLKLVEEQRKMLEEKQRMEEEEKRRSKKDQEIILNKKNARPKLSFSLGGK
;
A
#
# COMPACT_ATOMS: atom_id res chain seq x y z
N MET A 1 20.65 29.25 -39.72
CA MET A 1 20.88 30.16 -38.57
C MET A 1 19.93 29.73 -37.47
N GLY A 2 20.33 29.20 -36.32
CA GLY A 2 21.48 29.52 -35.50
C GLY A 2 20.97 30.27 -34.26
N ARG A 3 20.78 29.56 -33.15
CA ARG A 3 21.19 29.96 -31.78
C ARG A 3 20.53 29.09 -30.71
N SER A 4 21.30 28.10 -30.29
CA SER A 4 21.28 27.49 -28.96
C SER A 4 21.65 28.54 -27.89
N ARG A 5 21.19 28.32 -26.64
CA ARG A 5 21.90 28.47 -25.34
C ARG A 5 20.90 28.88 -24.24
N SER A 6 20.48 27.96 -23.35
CA SER A 6 21.17 27.47 -22.14
C SER A 6 21.05 28.43 -20.96
N ARG A 7 20.57 28.02 -19.77
CA ARG A 7 21.33 27.70 -18.52
C ARG A 7 20.53 28.34 -17.35
N SER A 8 20.40 27.90 -16.10
CA SER A 8 21.08 26.94 -15.20
C SER A 8 20.19 26.69 -13.96
N ARG A 9 20.11 25.45 -13.44
CA ARG A 9 20.74 24.90 -12.19
C ARG A 9 20.24 25.43 -10.85
N SER A 10 19.83 24.50 -9.98
CA SER A 10 20.18 24.30 -8.55
C SER A 10 19.22 23.24 -7.98
N SER A 11 19.49 22.38 -7.00
CA SER A 11 20.67 21.96 -6.25
C SER A 11 20.19 20.86 -5.29
N SER A 12 20.92 19.74 -5.22
CA SER A 12 21.10 18.91 -4.03
C SER A 12 20.00 17.94 -3.53
N ARG A 13 20.54 16.82 -3.02
CA ARG A 13 20.15 16.05 -1.81
C ARG A 13 19.24 14.80 -1.92
N GLN A 14 19.89 13.70 -1.52
CA GLN A 14 19.48 12.73 -0.51
C GLN A 14 18.65 11.49 -0.91
N ARG A 15 19.34 10.36 -0.76
CA ARG A 15 18.81 9.00 -0.57
C ARG A 15 17.75 8.96 0.54
N HIS A 16 16.60 8.32 0.30
CA HIS A 16 15.90 7.55 1.33
C HIS A 16 15.28 6.26 0.80
N ARG A 17 15.93 5.18 1.26
CA ARG A 17 15.51 3.80 1.52
C ARG A 17 14.00 3.61 1.77
N SER A 18 13.33 2.78 0.97
CA SER A 18 12.05 2.15 1.35
C SER A 18 12.21 0.64 1.54
N LYS A 19 11.49 0.10 2.54
CA LYS A 19 11.60 -1.25 3.09
C LYS A 19 10.39 -2.11 2.67
N ARG A 20 10.66 -3.40 2.37
CA ARG A 20 9.78 -4.62 2.56
C ARG A 20 8.51 -4.72 1.67
N LYS A 21 7.96 -5.87 1.26
CA LYS A 21 7.93 -7.28 1.76
C LYS A 21 7.96 -8.28 0.57
N LYS A 22 8.76 -9.35 0.59
CA LYS A 22 8.42 -10.76 0.96
C LYS A 22 7.03 -11.25 0.53
N ASN A 23 6.97 -11.95 -0.60
CA ASN A 23 6.02 -13.05 -0.84
C ASN A 23 6.76 -14.39 -0.84
N ARG A 24 6.07 -15.40 -0.29
CA ARG A 24 6.59 -16.64 0.28
C ARG A 24 5.82 -17.81 -0.34
N SER A 25 6.53 -18.65 -1.08
CA SER A 25 6.12 -20.02 -1.50
C SER A 25 7.40 -20.69 -2.00
N LYS A 26 8.15 -21.51 -1.26
CA LYS A 26 7.90 -22.79 -0.57
C LYS A 26 7.48 -23.94 -1.50
N SER A 27 8.45 -24.45 -2.24
CA SER A 27 8.57 -25.86 -2.67
C SER A 27 10.07 -26.16 -2.82
N ARG A 28 10.71 -26.73 -1.79
CA ARG A 28 11.07 -28.17 -1.71
C ARG A 28 11.71 -28.71 -2.99
N SER A 29 13.04 -28.60 -3.06
CA SER A 29 13.89 -29.72 -3.50
C SER A 29 15.27 -29.53 -2.90
N ALA A 30 15.78 -30.64 -2.35
CA ALA A 30 17.01 -30.73 -1.60
C ALA A 30 18.09 -31.31 -2.50
N SER A 31 19.24 -30.66 -2.54
CA SER A 31 20.52 -31.31 -2.86
C SER A 31 21.62 -30.47 -2.24
N LYS A 32 22.31 -31.07 -1.28
CA LYS A 32 23.26 -30.43 -0.38
C LYS A 32 24.65 -30.95 -0.74
N ASP A 33 25.24 -30.41 -1.80
CA ASP A 33 26.68 -30.53 -2.02
C ASP A 33 27.37 -29.29 -1.47
N ARG A 34 28.11 -29.49 -0.37
CA ARG A 34 28.99 -28.47 0.22
C ARG A 34 30.40 -29.03 0.28
N SER A 35 31.17 -28.81 -0.78
CA SER A 35 32.62 -28.84 -0.73
C SER A 35 33.13 -27.42 -0.49
N SER A 36 33.40 -27.08 0.78
CA SER A 36 34.00 -25.80 1.15
C SER A 36 35.52 -25.91 1.15
N LYS A 37 36.10 -25.12 0.24
CA LYS A 37 37.53 -24.88 0.07
C LYS A 37 37.90 -23.67 0.94
N SER A 38 38.81 -23.81 1.91
CA SER A 38 39.53 -22.66 2.48
C SER A 38 40.97 -23.03 2.82
N LYS A 39 41.85 -22.14 2.41
CA LYS A 39 43.31 -22.20 2.44
C LYS A 39 43.88 -21.70 3.78
N GLN A 40 45.21 -21.91 3.89
CA GLN A 40 46.22 -21.25 4.74
C GLN A 40 46.53 -21.90 6.09
N SER A 41 47.77 -21.88 6.60
CA SER A 41 49.13 -21.91 6.05
C SER A 41 50.10 -21.88 7.25
N ARG A 42 51.26 -22.53 7.09
CA ARG A 42 52.57 -22.29 7.75
C ARG A 42 52.89 -22.92 9.13
N SER A 43 54.11 -23.47 9.14
CA SER A 43 55.06 -23.65 10.25
C SER A 43 54.72 -24.76 11.25
N SER A 44 55.63 -25.66 11.68
CA SER A 44 57.08 -25.66 11.64
C SER A 44 57.64 -27.05 12.02
N ARG A 45 58.89 -27.29 11.62
CA ARG A 45 59.93 -28.05 12.36
C ARG A 45 59.76 -29.55 12.65
N MET A 46 60.43 -30.34 11.81
CA MET A 46 61.52 -31.28 12.17
C MET A 46 61.42 -32.02 13.51
N ARG A 47 61.21 -33.34 13.47
CA ARG A 47 62.16 -34.33 14.03
C ARG A 47 61.79 -35.78 13.74
N SER A 48 62.61 -36.39 12.90
CA SER A 48 63.16 -37.75 12.95
C SER A 48 62.52 -38.74 13.94
N ARG A 49 62.07 -39.89 13.42
CA ARG A 49 62.75 -41.19 13.60
C ARG A 49 61.95 -42.33 12.98
N SER A 50 62.48 -42.85 11.88
CA SER A 50 62.28 -44.22 11.44
C SER A 50 62.53 -45.19 12.60
N ARG A 51 61.64 -46.16 12.81
CA ARG A 51 61.95 -47.42 13.49
C ARG A 51 60.99 -48.51 13.02
N ASP A 52 61.43 -49.16 11.94
CA ASP A 52 61.40 -50.61 11.74
C ASP A 52 60.58 -51.43 12.76
N ARG A 53 59.50 -52.03 12.27
CA ARG A 53 58.84 -53.17 12.89
C ARG A 53 59.76 -54.39 12.79
N LYS A 54 60.65 -54.57 13.78
CA LYS A 54 61.46 -55.78 13.93
C LYS A 54 60.60 -56.91 14.50
N ARG A 55 60.48 -57.97 13.71
CA ARG A 55 60.14 -59.34 14.12
C ARG A 55 60.99 -59.75 15.34
N PRO A 56 60.44 -60.44 16.36
CA PRO A 56 61.29 -61.10 17.35
C PRO A 56 61.97 -62.31 16.70
N THR A 57 63.28 -62.23 16.58
CA THR A 57 64.16 -63.34 16.18
C THR A 57 64.23 -64.37 17.31
N ARG A 58 63.90 -65.63 16.98
CA ARG A 58 64.33 -66.81 17.74
C ARG A 58 65.82 -66.71 18.09
N LYS A 59 66.16 -66.74 19.36
CA LYS A 59 67.50 -67.06 19.84
C LYS A 59 67.50 -68.49 20.36
N ARG A 60 68.28 -69.32 19.68
CA ARG A 60 68.73 -70.66 20.08
C ARG A 60 69.70 -70.53 21.26
N SER A 61 69.51 -71.42 22.24
CA SER A 61 70.51 -72.08 23.10
C SER A 61 71.66 -71.23 23.68
N PHE A 62 71.57 -70.95 24.98
CA PHE A 62 72.75 -70.94 25.84
C PHE A 62 72.65 -72.15 26.78
N SER A 63 73.59 -73.08 26.59
CA SER A 63 73.85 -74.20 27.49
C SER A 63 74.55 -73.65 28.73
N SER A 64 73.86 -73.68 29.87
CA SER A 64 74.47 -73.64 31.19
C SER A 64 73.98 -74.86 31.95
N SER A 65 74.85 -75.86 32.00
CA SER A 65 74.84 -76.93 32.99
C SER A 65 74.86 -76.31 34.40
N SER A 66 73.77 -76.48 35.15
CA SER A 66 73.82 -76.57 36.60
C SER A 66 72.49 -77.18 37.06
N SER A 67 72.60 -78.32 37.74
CA SER A 67 71.55 -78.90 38.56
C SER A 67 70.93 -77.84 39.47
N ASP A 68 69.59 -77.77 39.57
CA ASP A 68 68.89 -77.60 40.85
C ASP A 68 67.37 -77.78 40.69
N SER A 69 66.72 -78.30 41.73
CA SER A 69 65.39 -78.95 41.68
C SER A 69 64.21 -78.00 41.90
N ASP A 70 64.23 -76.79 41.32
CA ASP A 70 63.26 -75.72 41.63
C ASP A 70 62.34 -75.27 40.46
N ASP A 71 62.59 -75.69 39.21
CA ASP A 71 61.77 -75.27 38.04
C ASP A 71 60.34 -75.86 38.03
N ASP A 72 60.14 -77.05 38.58
CA ASP A 72 58.84 -77.73 38.63
C ASP A 72 57.86 -77.04 39.61
N LEU A 73 58.39 -76.44 40.68
CA LEU A 73 57.63 -75.64 41.64
C LEU A 73 57.15 -74.33 41.01
N ILE A 74 57.98 -73.69 40.18
CA ILE A 74 57.64 -72.43 39.49
C ILE A 74 56.56 -72.66 38.41
N LEU A 75 56.63 -73.78 37.67
CA LEU A 75 55.60 -74.15 36.69
C LEU A 75 54.28 -74.52 37.37
N ARG A 76 54.32 -75.23 38.49
CA ARG A 76 53.12 -75.57 39.28
C ARG A 76 52.50 -74.33 39.94
N ALA A 77 53.32 -73.38 40.40
CA ALA A 77 52.87 -72.09 40.92
C ALA A 77 52.22 -71.24 39.82
N LYS A 78 52.84 -71.13 38.63
CA LYS A 78 52.24 -70.45 37.47
C LYS A 78 50.95 -71.10 37.00
N LYS A 79 50.84 -72.43 37.04
CA LYS A 79 49.62 -73.15 36.68
C LYS A 79 48.48 -72.91 37.68
N ARG A 80 48.78 -72.88 39.00
CA ARG A 80 47.82 -72.44 40.02
C ARG A 80 47.42 -70.98 39.85
N GLU A 81 48.36 -70.10 39.58
CA GLU A 81 48.11 -68.66 39.33
C GLU A 81 47.29 -68.45 38.04
N GLU A 82 47.50 -69.27 37.01
CA GLU A 82 46.68 -69.26 35.78
C GLU A 82 45.28 -69.84 36.01
N GLU A 83 45.13 -70.85 36.85
CA GLU A 83 43.82 -71.39 37.27
C GLU A 83 43.05 -70.38 38.14
N GLU A 84 43.74 -69.68 39.05
CA GLU A 84 43.18 -68.57 39.82
C GLU A 84 42.80 -67.41 38.91
N LYS A 85 43.65 -67.01 37.96
CA LYS A 85 43.32 -66.00 36.94
C LYS A 85 42.15 -66.44 36.04
N LYS A 86 42.04 -67.72 35.68
CA LYS A 86 40.89 -68.25 34.94
C LYS A 86 39.61 -68.20 35.77
N ALA A 87 39.67 -68.58 37.05
CA ALA A 87 38.54 -68.50 37.97
C ALA A 87 38.12 -67.03 38.23
N GLU A 88 39.08 -66.10 38.32
CA GLU A 88 38.80 -64.66 38.40
C GLU A 88 38.15 -64.14 37.11
N MET A 89 38.65 -64.56 35.94
CA MET A 89 38.05 -64.20 34.65
C MET A 89 36.65 -64.79 34.47
N GLU A 90 36.38 -65.99 34.98
CA GLU A 90 35.05 -66.60 35.00
C GLU A 90 34.10 -65.87 35.95
N LYS A 91 34.57 -65.49 37.15
CA LYS A 91 33.81 -64.63 38.07
C LYS A 91 33.49 -63.27 37.44
N GLN A 92 34.44 -62.65 36.74
CA GLN A 92 34.21 -61.40 36.03
C GLN A 92 33.21 -61.55 34.88
N ARG A 93 33.22 -62.68 34.15
CA ARG A 93 32.22 -62.96 33.12
C ARG A 93 30.82 -63.11 33.71
N LEU A 94 30.70 -63.82 34.82
CA LEU A 94 29.44 -64.02 35.51
C LEU A 94 28.89 -62.71 36.09
N LEU A 95 29.76 -61.85 36.65
CA LEU A 95 29.37 -60.51 37.09
C LEU A 95 28.89 -59.65 35.92
N ARG A 96 29.59 -59.67 34.78
CA ARG A 96 29.14 -58.96 33.58
C ARG A 96 27.80 -59.46 33.04
N GLN A 97 27.52 -60.76 33.14
CA GLN A 97 26.22 -61.31 32.75
C GLN A 97 25.11 -60.81 33.67
N LYS A 98 25.33 -60.86 34.99
CA LYS A 98 24.38 -60.32 35.98
C LYS A 98 24.15 -58.82 35.78
N GLU A 99 25.20 -58.04 35.54
CA GLU A 99 25.07 -56.61 35.25
C GLU A 99 24.27 -56.32 33.98
N LEU A 100 24.37 -57.17 32.96
CA LEU A 100 23.58 -57.03 31.73
C LEU A 100 22.11 -57.40 31.97
N GLU A 101 21.85 -58.46 32.72
CA GLU A 101 20.50 -58.87 33.12
C GLU A 101 19.83 -57.82 34.00
N GLU A 102 20.55 -57.27 34.98
CA GLU A 102 20.08 -56.18 35.85
C GLU A 102 19.75 -54.93 35.03
N LYS A 103 20.61 -54.54 34.08
CA LYS A 103 20.34 -53.40 33.18
C LYS A 103 19.10 -53.62 32.30
N LEU A 104 18.88 -54.83 31.80
CA LEU A 104 17.67 -55.14 31.03
C LEU A 104 16.40 -55.03 31.89
N ILE A 105 16.47 -55.50 33.14
CA ILE A 105 15.37 -55.39 34.11
C ILE A 105 15.12 -53.92 34.47
N GLU A 106 16.16 -53.14 34.72
CA GLU A 106 16.07 -51.71 34.99
C GLU A 106 15.45 -50.94 33.81
N GLU A 107 15.84 -51.26 32.58
CA GLU A 107 15.26 -50.68 31.37
C GLU A 107 13.77 -51.06 31.21
N GLU A 108 13.40 -52.31 31.48
CA GLU A 108 12.00 -52.73 31.44
C GLU A 108 11.15 -52.05 32.52
N VAL A 109 11.68 -51.91 33.73
CA VAL A 109 11.02 -51.19 34.82
C VAL A 109 10.89 -49.71 34.49
N ALA A 110 11.96 -49.07 33.99
CA ALA A 110 11.93 -47.68 33.55
C ALA A 110 10.90 -47.46 32.44
N ARG A 111 10.80 -48.38 31.47
CA ARG A 111 9.77 -48.34 30.40
C ARG A 111 8.36 -48.47 30.95
N ARG A 112 8.11 -49.36 31.91
CA ARG A 112 6.77 -49.52 32.54
C ARG A 112 6.39 -48.28 33.34
N VAL A 113 7.32 -47.72 34.10
CA VAL A 113 7.11 -46.48 34.85
C VAL A 113 6.84 -45.32 33.88
N GLU A 114 7.62 -45.18 32.82
CA GLU A 114 7.42 -44.16 31.79
C GLU A 114 6.05 -44.29 31.11
N ALA A 115 5.61 -45.51 30.79
CA ALA A 115 4.30 -45.76 30.20
C ALA A 115 3.14 -45.37 31.15
N LEU A 116 3.23 -45.75 32.44
CA LEU A 116 2.23 -45.37 33.44
C LEU A 116 2.18 -43.87 33.67
N VAL A 117 3.35 -43.20 33.69
CA VAL A 117 3.43 -41.74 33.80
C VAL A 117 2.81 -41.08 32.57
N LYS A 118 3.15 -41.55 31.35
CA LYS A 118 2.54 -41.03 30.11
C LYS A 118 1.03 -41.18 30.12
N GLN A 119 0.51 -42.36 30.48
CA GLN A 119 -0.93 -42.60 30.56
C GLN A 119 -1.61 -41.68 31.57
N ARG A 120 -1.07 -41.54 32.79
CA ARG A 120 -1.64 -40.62 33.77
C ARG A 120 -1.60 -39.15 33.34
N VAL A 121 -0.51 -38.72 32.71
CA VAL A 121 -0.41 -37.36 32.17
C VAL A 121 -1.39 -37.15 31.02
N GLU A 122 -1.56 -38.13 30.15
CA GLU A 122 -2.52 -38.08 29.04
C GLU A 122 -3.96 -37.98 29.55
N GLU A 123 -4.34 -38.76 30.57
CA GLU A 123 -5.66 -38.70 31.21
C GLU A 123 -5.90 -37.36 31.93
N GLU A 124 -4.88 -36.80 32.60
CA GLU A 124 -4.97 -35.48 33.23
C GLU A 124 -5.07 -34.35 32.21
N LEU A 125 -4.33 -34.47 31.10
CA LEU A 125 -4.42 -33.52 30.01
C LEU A 125 -5.76 -33.65 29.30
N GLU A 126 -6.29 -34.85 29.07
CA GLU A 126 -7.59 -35.05 28.41
C GLU A 126 -8.73 -34.38 29.17
N LYS A 127 -8.77 -34.51 30.50
CA LYS A 127 -9.75 -33.80 31.34
C LYS A 127 -9.62 -32.28 31.24
N ARG A 128 -8.40 -31.75 31.11
CA ARG A 128 -8.14 -30.31 31.00
C ARG A 128 -8.21 -29.80 29.57
N LYS A 129 -8.12 -30.67 28.55
CA LYS A 129 -8.15 -30.30 27.13
C LYS A 129 -9.48 -29.68 26.80
N ASP A 130 -10.59 -30.27 27.22
CA ASP A 130 -11.92 -29.74 26.95
C ASP A 130 -12.11 -28.33 27.55
N GLU A 131 -11.60 -28.11 28.77
CA GLU A 131 -11.63 -26.80 29.43
C GLU A 131 -10.74 -25.77 28.71
N ILE A 132 -9.53 -26.18 28.33
CA ILE A 132 -8.57 -25.35 27.60
C ILE A 132 -9.11 -25.02 26.20
N GLU A 133 -9.69 -25.99 25.50
CA GLU A 133 -10.28 -25.83 24.19
C GLU A 133 -11.48 -24.88 24.24
N ALA A 134 -12.36 -25.02 25.23
CA ALA A 134 -13.47 -24.11 25.44
C ALA A 134 -12.98 -22.66 25.70
N GLU A 135 -11.93 -22.48 26.51
CA GLU A 135 -11.37 -21.15 26.76
C GLU A 135 -10.68 -20.55 25.53
N VAL A 136 -9.93 -21.37 24.79
CA VAL A 136 -9.31 -20.96 23.52
C VAL A 136 -10.37 -20.57 22.51
N LEU A 137 -11.44 -21.35 22.38
CA LEU A 137 -12.57 -21.02 21.50
C LEU A 137 -13.22 -19.70 21.90
N ARG A 138 -13.48 -19.48 23.21
CA ARG A 138 -14.01 -18.19 23.70
C ARG A 138 -13.11 -17.02 23.34
N ARG A 139 -11.81 -17.10 23.60
CA ARG A 139 -10.86 -16.02 23.25
C ARG A 139 -10.79 -15.79 21.74
N VAL A 140 -10.87 -16.85 20.94
CA VAL A 140 -10.89 -16.75 19.47
C VAL A 140 -12.19 -16.12 18.98
N GLU A 141 -13.33 -16.46 19.56
CA GLU A 141 -14.62 -15.85 19.26
C GLU A 141 -14.66 -14.36 19.65
N GLU A 142 -14.13 -14.00 20.81
CA GLU A 142 -14.01 -12.61 21.23
C GLU A 142 -13.10 -11.82 20.28
N ALA A 143 -11.95 -12.38 19.91
CA ALA A 143 -11.05 -11.77 18.93
C ALA A 143 -11.70 -11.63 17.55
N LYS A 144 -12.45 -12.64 17.09
CA LYS A 144 -13.22 -12.58 15.84
C LYS A 144 -14.29 -11.49 15.90
N LYS A 145 -15.08 -11.42 16.98
CA LYS A 145 -16.11 -10.39 17.18
C LYS A 145 -15.52 -8.99 17.17
N ILE A 146 -14.37 -8.78 17.82
CA ILE A 146 -13.67 -7.48 17.81
C ILE A 146 -13.24 -7.14 16.38
N MET A 147 -12.61 -8.08 15.66
CA MET A 147 -12.18 -7.85 14.29
C MET A 147 -13.37 -7.62 13.33
N GLU A 148 -14.45 -8.38 13.47
CA GLU A 148 -15.67 -8.22 12.68
C GLU A 148 -16.31 -6.86 12.93
N LYS A 149 -16.41 -6.43 14.19
CA LYS A 149 -16.93 -5.11 14.54
C LYS A 149 -16.06 -3.99 13.94
N GLN A 150 -14.74 -4.09 14.06
CA GLN A 150 -13.82 -3.12 13.45
C GLN A 150 -13.95 -3.10 11.92
N MET A 151 -14.08 -4.26 11.29
CA MET A 151 -14.25 -4.36 9.83
C MET A 151 -15.59 -3.75 9.38
N LEU A 152 -16.67 -3.99 10.13
CA LEU A 152 -17.97 -3.39 9.83
C LEU A 152 -17.95 -1.87 10.02
N GLU A 153 -17.37 -1.35 11.11
CA GLU A 153 -17.21 0.08 11.35
C GLU A 153 -16.36 0.75 10.24
N GLU A 154 -15.28 0.10 9.79
CA GLU A 154 -14.46 0.60 8.68
C GLU A 154 -15.25 0.64 7.36
N LEU A 155 -16.06 -0.38 7.07
CA LEU A 155 -16.89 -0.44 5.87
C LEU A 155 -18.02 0.61 5.90
N GLU A 156 -18.67 0.79 7.04
CA GLU A 156 -19.70 1.82 7.24
C GLU A 156 -19.11 3.22 7.03
N LYS A 157 -17.97 3.49 7.66
CA LYS A 157 -17.27 4.77 7.49
C LYS A 157 -16.83 5.02 6.05
N GLN A 158 -16.37 3.97 5.34
CA GLN A 158 -16.06 4.07 3.92
C GLN A 158 -17.30 4.44 3.11
N ARG A 159 -18.43 3.75 3.31
CA ARG A 159 -19.70 4.05 2.64
C ARG A 159 -20.19 5.47 2.91
N GLU A 160 -20.13 5.91 4.16
CA GLU A 160 -20.49 7.28 4.54
C GLU A 160 -19.60 8.29 3.83
N SER A 161 -18.28 8.07 3.83
CA SER A 161 -17.33 8.96 3.14
C SER A 161 -17.55 9.00 1.63
N GLU A 162 -17.93 7.88 1.01
CA GLU A 162 -18.25 7.82 -0.42
C GLU A 162 -19.55 8.57 -0.73
N LEU A 163 -20.58 8.42 0.10
CA LEU A 163 -21.84 9.14 -0.03
C LEU A 163 -21.65 10.64 0.19
N GLU A 164 -20.88 11.04 1.19
CA GLU A 164 -20.54 12.44 1.44
C GLU A 164 -19.74 13.03 0.27
N ALA A 165 -18.74 12.30 -0.24
CA ALA A 165 -17.98 12.73 -1.41
C ALA A 165 -18.86 12.87 -2.66
N GLN A 166 -19.84 11.99 -2.84
CA GLN A 166 -20.83 12.10 -3.92
C GLN A 166 -21.76 13.30 -3.72
N ARG A 167 -22.26 13.53 -2.50
CA ARG A 167 -23.09 14.69 -2.17
C ARG A 167 -22.35 16.00 -2.41
N LEU A 168 -21.10 16.12 -1.98
CA LEU A 168 -20.28 17.30 -2.21
C LEU A 168 -20.09 17.58 -3.70
N LYS A 169 -19.81 16.55 -4.50
CA LYS A 169 -19.72 16.68 -5.96
C LYS A 169 -21.04 17.11 -6.58
N GLU A 170 -22.16 16.53 -6.14
CA GLU A 170 -23.48 16.91 -6.63
C GLU A 170 -23.82 18.36 -6.26
N GLU A 171 -23.52 18.80 -5.04
CA GLU A 171 -23.71 20.19 -4.62
C GLU A 171 -22.84 21.16 -5.41
N GLU A 172 -21.58 20.82 -5.70
CA GLU A 172 -20.71 21.62 -6.56
C GLU A 172 -21.26 21.71 -7.99
N GLU A 173 -21.76 20.60 -8.54
CA GLU A 173 -22.40 20.61 -9.86
C GLU A 173 -23.69 21.43 -9.86
N ARG A 174 -24.52 21.32 -8.82
CA ARG A 174 -25.73 22.13 -8.66
C ARG A 174 -25.39 23.61 -8.58
N LYS A 175 -24.42 24.01 -7.76
CA LYS A 175 -23.94 25.41 -7.69
C LYS A 175 -23.46 25.93 -9.04
N LYS A 176 -22.68 25.14 -9.78
CA LYS A 176 -22.24 25.50 -11.14
C LYS A 176 -23.43 25.66 -12.09
N ARG A 177 -24.44 24.79 -12.01
CA ARG A 177 -25.66 24.91 -12.84
C ARG A 177 -26.46 26.15 -12.47
N GLU A 178 -26.64 26.44 -11.18
CA GLU A 178 -27.31 27.65 -10.71
C GLU A 178 -26.57 28.92 -11.13
N GLU A 179 -25.23 28.93 -11.05
CA GLU A 179 -24.41 30.05 -11.52
C GLU A 179 -24.56 30.26 -13.04
N LEU A 180 -24.53 29.18 -13.82
CA LEU A 180 -24.79 29.26 -15.26
C LEU A 180 -26.20 29.75 -15.57
N GLU A 181 -27.21 29.27 -14.84
CA GLU A 181 -28.60 29.72 -15.00
C GLU A 181 -28.75 31.21 -14.66
N ARG A 182 -28.12 31.68 -13.59
CA ARG A 182 -28.09 33.12 -13.25
C ARG A 182 -27.47 33.95 -14.37
N ILE A 183 -26.33 33.51 -14.91
CA ILE A 183 -25.67 34.18 -16.04
C ILE A 183 -26.58 34.19 -17.28
N MET A 184 -27.28 33.09 -17.57
CA MET A 184 -28.22 33.02 -18.69
C MET A 184 -29.41 33.97 -18.49
N ILE A 185 -29.97 34.04 -17.28
CA ILE A 185 -31.06 34.98 -16.94
C ILE A 185 -30.59 36.42 -17.10
N GLU A 186 -29.41 36.77 -16.59
CA GLU A 186 -28.86 38.12 -16.73
C GLU A 186 -28.59 38.49 -18.19
N ASN A 187 -28.08 37.55 -19.00
CA ASN A 187 -27.87 37.78 -20.43
C ASN A 187 -29.20 37.95 -21.16
N ASN A 188 -30.19 37.09 -20.89
CA ASN A 188 -31.53 37.22 -21.48
C ASN A 188 -32.17 38.56 -21.11
N LYS A 189 -32.08 38.99 -19.84
CA LYS A 189 -32.55 40.31 -19.42
C LYS A 189 -31.85 41.45 -20.17
N LYS A 190 -30.53 41.37 -20.36
CA LYS A 190 -29.79 42.38 -21.14
C LYS A 190 -30.24 42.41 -22.61
N ILE A 191 -30.51 41.25 -23.20
CA ILE A 191 -31.03 41.15 -24.57
C ILE A 191 -32.44 41.75 -24.65
N GLU A 192 -33.33 41.40 -23.72
CA GLU A 192 -34.69 41.95 -23.64
C GLU A 192 -34.68 43.47 -23.44
N GLU A 193 -33.84 43.98 -22.53
CA GLU A 193 -33.68 45.43 -22.33
C GLU A 193 -33.13 46.13 -23.57
N ALA A 194 -32.16 45.52 -24.27
CA ALA A 194 -31.63 46.06 -25.52
C ALA A 194 -32.70 46.08 -26.62
N GLN A 195 -33.47 44.99 -26.78
CA GLN A 195 -34.59 44.91 -27.72
C GLN A 195 -35.67 45.94 -27.39
N ARG A 196 -35.99 46.11 -26.10
CA ARG A 196 -36.96 47.10 -25.64
C ARG A 196 -36.49 48.53 -25.94
N LYS A 197 -35.21 48.85 -25.71
CA LYS A 197 -34.64 50.16 -26.06
C LYS A 197 -34.71 50.42 -27.55
N LEU A 198 -34.34 49.44 -28.38
CA LEU A 198 -34.45 49.55 -29.84
C LEU A 198 -35.91 49.76 -30.29
N ALA A 199 -36.86 49.05 -29.69
CA ALA A 199 -38.28 49.23 -29.99
C ALA A 199 -38.79 50.62 -29.56
N GLU A 200 -38.37 51.10 -28.38
CA GLU A 200 -38.70 52.45 -27.89
C GLU A 200 -38.10 53.55 -28.80
N GLU A 201 -36.87 53.37 -29.29
CA GLU A 201 -36.25 54.28 -30.27
C GLU A 201 -36.98 54.27 -31.62
N GLN A 202 -37.36 53.08 -32.12
CA GLN A 202 -38.16 52.97 -33.34
C GLN A 202 -39.52 53.67 -33.20
N LEU A 203 -40.19 53.50 -32.06
CA LEU A 203 -41.46 54.18 -31.78
C LEU A 203 -41.27 55.71 -31.73
N LYS A 204 -40.22 56.21 -31.06
CA LYS A 204 -39.91 57.65 -31.03
C LYS A 204 -39.66 58.21 -32.43
N LEU A 205 -38.92 57.51 -33.28
CA LEU A 205 -38.68 57.92 -34.66
C LEU A 205 -39.99 58.03 -35.45
N VAL A 206 -40.90 57.06 -35.29
CA VAL A 206 -42.22 57.08 -35.94
C VAL A 206 -43.08 58.23 -35.41
N GLU A 207 -43.06 58.49 -34.11
CA GLU A 207 -43.75 59.64 -33.51
C GLU A 207 -43.20 60.98 -34.02
N GLU A 208 -41.88 61.12 -34.14
CA GLU A 208 -41.23 62.30 -34.71
C GLU A 208 -41.60 62.48 -36.18
N GLN A 209 -41.57 61.42 -36.99
CA GLN A 209 -42.04 61.46 -38.38
C GLN A 209 -43.51 61.90 -38.46
N ARG A 210 -44.36 61.39 -37.56
CA ARG A 210 -45.78 61.79 -37.47
C ARG A 210 -45.92 63.28 -37.12
N LYS A 211 -45.16 63.80 -36.16
CA LYS A 211 -45.16 65.24 -35.80
C LYS A 211 -44.69 66.11 -36.96
N MET A 212 -43.60 65.72 -37.63
CA MET A 212 -43.10 66.45 -38.80
C MET A 212 -44.11 66.49 -39.94
N LEU A 213 -44.86 65.41 -40.17
CA LEU A 213 -45.96 65.40 -41.14
C LEU A 213 -47.12 66.29 -40.71
N GLU A 214 -47.49 66.28 -39.42
CA GLU A 214 -48.52 67.16 -38.88
C GLU A 214 -48.12 68.64 -39.03
N GLU A 215 -46.87 68.99 -38.71
CA GLU A 215 -46.34 70.34 -38.89
C GLU A 215 -46.29 70.75 -40.37
N LYS A 216 -45.87 69.86 -41.27
CA LYS A 216 -45.92 70.10 -42.72
C LYS A 216 -47.34 70.36 -43.20
N GLN A 217 -48.32 69.57 -42.75
CA GLN A 217 -49.72 69.79 -43.09
C GLN A 217 -50.23 71.13 -42.56
N ARG A 218 -49.88 71.51 -41.32
CA ARG A 218 -50.23 72.83 -40.77
C ARG A 218 -49.61 73.97 -41.57
N MET A 219 -48.33 73.88 -41.93
CA MET A 219 -47.66 74.88 -42.76
C MET A 219 -48.29 74.98 -44.14
N GLU A 220 -48.62 73.85 -44.79
CA GLU A 220 -49.30 73.83 -46.07
C GLU A 220 -50.72 74.44 -45.99
N GLU A 221 -51.46 74.18 -44.91
CA GLU A 221 -52.75 74.81 -44.66
C GLU A 221 -52.63 76.32 -44.43
N GLU A 222 -51.60 76.76 -43.70
CA GLU A 222 -51.30 78.18 -43.51
C GLU A 222 -50.93 78.88 -44.81
N GLU A 223 -50.09 78.26 -45.65
CA GLU A 223 -49.72 78.78 -46.96
C GLU A 223 -50.95 78.84 -47.90
N LYS A 224 -51.79 77.81 -47.91
CA LYS A 224 -53.08 77.82 -48.61
C LYS A 224 -54.00 78.93 -48.11
N ARG A 225 -54.01 79.21 -46.79
CA ARG A 225 -54.78 80.33 -46.22
C ARG A 225 -54.20 81.69 -46.62
N ARG A 226 -52.87 81.85 -46.62
CA ARG A 226 -52.19 83.09 -47.05
C ARG A 226 -52.43 83.34 -48.54
N SER A 227 -52.17 82.36 -49.40
CA SER A 227 -52.44 82.48 -50.84
C SER A 227 -53.91 82.78 -51.15
N LYS A 228 -54.87 82.20 -50.41
CA LYS A 228 -56.29 82.58 -50.51
C LYS A 228 -56.56 84.04 -50.13
N LYS A 229 -55.97 84.53 -49.03
CA LYS A 229 -56.07 85.94 -48.61
C LYS A 229 -55.43 86.87 -49.65
N ASP A 230 -54.27 86.52 -50.17
CA ASP A 230 -53.56 87.30 -51.20
C ASP A 230 -54.36 87.33 -52.51
N GLN A 231 -54.95 86.20 -52.92
CA GLN A 231 -55.89 86.14 -54.05
C GLN A 231 -57.14 86.99 -53.80
N GLU A 232 -57.71 87.00 -52.59
CA GLU A 232 -58.84 87.87 -52.24
C GLU A 232 -58.48 89.36 -52.37
N ILE A 233 -57.26 89.76 -51.97
CA ILE A 233 -56.74 91.14 -52.11
C ILE A 233 -56.53 91.51 -53.59
N ILE A 234 -55.94 90.62 -54.40
CA ILE A 234 -55.68 90.86 -55.83
C ILE A 234 -56.98 90.93 -56.64
N LEU A 235 -57.91 90.00 -56.39
CA LEU A 235 -59.22 89.94 -57.05
C LEU A 235 -60.23 90.96 -56.49
N ASN A 236 -59.84 91.74 -55.48
CA ASN A 236 -60.67 92.73 -54.78
C ASN A 236 -62.05 92.20 -54.33
N LYS A 237 -62.12 90.90 -54.01
CA LYS A 237 -63.32 90.29 -53.45
C LYS A 237 -63.51 90.85 -52.03
N LYS A 238 -64.74 91.24 -51.69
CA LYS A 238 -65.12 91.84 -50.39
C LYS A 238 -64.45 93.19 -50.06
N ASN A 239 -64.05 94.01 -51.05
CA ASN A 239 -63.38 95.30 -50.83
C ASN A 239 -62.08 95.21 -50.00
N ALA A 240 -61.38 94.07 -50.07
CA ALA A 240 -60.18 93.80 -49.28
C ALA A 240 -58.96 94.68 -49.66
N ARG A 241 -58.97 95.31 -50.84
CA ARG A 241 -57.87 96.16 -51.30
C ARG A 241 -57.96 97.56 -50.64
N PRO A 242 -56.95 97.98 -49.85
CA PRO A 242 -56.96 99.31 -49.24
C PRO A 242 -56.93 100.39 -50.33
N LYS A 243 -57.82 101.39 -50.22
CA LYS A 243 -57.90 102.51 -51.17
C LYS A 243 -56.65 103.37 -51.00
N LEU A 244 -55.76 103.36 -51.99
CA LEU A 244 -54.62 104.26 -52.06
C LEU A 244 -55.13 105.66 -52.45
N SER A 245 -55.15 106.58 -51.48
CA SER A 245 -55.32 108.00 -51.75
C SER A 245 -53.97 108.58 -52.18
N PHE A 246 -53.78 108.76 -53.49
CA PHE A 246 -52.67 109.56 -53.99
C PHE A 246 -53.09 111.03 -53.98
N SER A 247 -52.45 111.84 -53.13
CA SER A 247 -52.50 113.29 -53.30
C SER A 247 -51.73 113.65 -54.57
N LEU A 248 -52.42 113.85 -55.70
CA LEU A 248 -51.84 114.58 -56.82
C LEU A 248 -51.74 116.05 -56.38
N GLY A 249 -50.62 116.40 -55.76
CA GLY A 249 -50.20 117.79 -55.59
C GLY A 249 -49.80 118.36 -56.94
N GLY A 250 -50.78 118.74 -57.74
CA GLY A 250 -50.60 119.57 -58.93
C GLY A 250 -50.75 121.04 -58.54
N LYS A 251 -49.64 121.78 -58.67
CA LYS A 251 -49.43 123.22 -58.42
C LYS A 251 -49.31 123.65 -56.96
#